data_AF-A0A1A7Y795-F1
#
_entry.id   AF-A0A1A7Y795-F1
#
_cell.length_a   1.000
_cell.length_b   1.000
_cell.length_c   1.000
_cell.angle_alpha   90.00
_cell.angle_beta   90.00
_cell.angle_gamma   90.00
#
_symmetry.space_group_name_H-M   'P 1'
#
loop_
_entity.id
_entity.type
_entity.pdbx_description
1 polymer ?
#
loop_
_entity_poly.entity_id
_entity_poly.type
_entity_poly.pdbx_seq_one_letter_code
_entity_poly.pdbx_strand_id
1 'polypeptide(L)'
;GQANELVLMEWGSNPMELLINDKATTLPINIMDGKWHHVCVTWSTHDGAWEAYQDGVKKGSGQNLSAWRPIKPGGNLILGQEQDTMGGRFDITQSFMGQISDFQFWSRVLTANEIHTQASCGGHLVGDIMSWSEELIEVHGGLTELPFEPCH
;
A
#
# COMPACT_ATOMS: atom_id res chain seq x y z
N GLY A 1 -15.93 6.56 15.65
CA GLY A 1 -14.75 5.81 15.17
C GLY A 1 -13.61 6.79 15.11
N GLN A 2 -12.39 6.31 15.29
CA GLN A 2 -11.22 7.05 14.81
C GLN A 2 -11.09 6.73 13.33
N ALA A 3 -10.93 7.75 12.49
CA ALA A 3 -10.78 7.54 11.07
C ALA A 3 -9.35 7.05 10.75
N ASN A 4 -9.20 6.37 9.61
CA ASN A 4 -7.90 5.81 9.22
C ASN A 4 -6.91 6.91 8.82
N GLU A 5 -5.68 6.80 9.31
CA GLU A 5 -4.63 7.79 9.02
C GLU A 5 -3.98 7.52 7.65
N LEU A 6 -3.91 6.26 7.21
CA LEU A 6 -3.40 5.82 5.91
C LEU A 6 -4.20 4.61 5.41
N VAL A 7 -4.72 4.69 4.19
CA VAL A 7 -5.38 3.56 3.49
C VAL A 7 -4.95 3.56 2.03
N LEU A 8 -4.63 2.39 1.51
CA LEU A 8 -4.57 2.12 0.08
C LEU A 8 -5.64 1.08 -0.22
N MET A 9 -6.65 1.45 -1.00
CA MET A 9 -7.80 0.58 -1.23
C MET A 9 -8.21 0.54 -2.70
N GLU A 10 -8.77 -0.59 -3.08
CA GLU A 10 -9.47 -0.79 -4.35
C GLU A 10 -10.90 -1.21 -4.03
N TRP A 11 -11.89 -0.63 -4.71
CA TRP A 11 -13.30 -0.96 -4.45
C TRP A 11 -14.09 -1.14 -5.73
N GLY A 12 -14.50 -2.38 -5.98
CA GLY A 12 -15.36 -2.75 -7.11
C GLY A 12 -14.65 -2.48 -8.44
N SER A 13 -15.25 -1.66 -9.29
CA SER A 13 -14.66 -1.22 -10.56
C SER A 13 -14.05 0.19 -10.49
N ASN A 14 -13.93 0.76 -9.29
CA ASN A 14 -13.32 2.07 -9.12
C ASN A 14 -11.80 1.95 -9.16
N PRO A 15 -11.08 2.97 -9.66
CA PRO A 15 -9.63 2.95 -9.59
C PRO A 15 -9.16 2.96 -8.14
N MET A 16 -7.95 2.45 -7.91
CA MET A 16 -7.31 2.43 -6.58
C MET A 16 -7.27 3.84 -5.96
N GLU A 17 -7.53 3.95 -4.66
CA GLU A 17 -7.52 5.20 -3.91
C GLU A 17 -6.47 5.18 -2.80
N LEU A 18 -5.78 6.32 -2.65
CA LEU A 18 -4.93 6.62 -1.50
C LEU A 18 -5.65 7.60 -0.59
N LEU A 19 -5.82 7.22 0.68
CA LEU A 19 -6.38 8.07 1.72
C LEU A 19 -5.30 8.37 2.77
N ILE A 20 -5.13 9.66 3.11
CA ILE A 20 -4.22 10.12 4.16
C ILE A 20 -4.91 11.20 5.00
N ASN A 21 -5.12 10.92 6.29
CA ASN A 21 -5.90 11.75 7.22
C ASN A 21 -7.27 12.16 6.62
N ASP A 22 -8.08 11.19 6.20
CA ASP A 22 -9.40 11.38 5.57
C ASP A 22 -9.44 12.17 4.25
N LYS A 23 -8.28 12.55 3.70
CA LYS A 23 -8.20 13.10 2.35
C LYS A 23 -7.89 12.00 1.37
N ALA A 24 -8.67 11.89 0.30
CA ALA A 24 -8.53 10.88 -0.72
C ALA A 24 -8.00 11.46 -2.04
N THR A 25 -7.27 10.63 -2.79
CA THR A 25 -6.98 10.85 -4.20
C THR A 25 -7.02 9.52 -4.95
N THR A 26 -7.49 9.57 -6.19
CA THR A 26 -7.55 8.40 -7.06
C THR A 26 -6.20 8.21 -7.76
N LEU A 27 -5.69 6.98 -7.75
CA LEU A 27 -4.44 6.59 -8.38
C LEU A 27 -4.74 5.97 -9.77
N PRO A 28 -3.97 6.32 -10.81
CA PRO A 28 -4.13 5.73 -12.14
C PRO A 28 -3.41 4.37 -12.24
N ILE A 29 -3.73 3.45 -11.32
CA ILE A 29 -3.19 2.08 -11.27
C ILE A 29 -4.33 1.11 -11.62
N ASN A 30 -4.03 0.07 -12.40
CA ASN A 30 -4.97 -1.00 -12.72
C ASN A 30 -4.28 -2.36 -12.58
N ILE A 31 -4.76 -3.17 -11.64
CA ILE A 31 -4.24 -4.51 -11.31
C ILE A 31 -5.28 -5.62 -11.54
N MET A 32 -6.38 -5.31 -12.22
CA MET A 32 -7.54 -6.19 -12.37
C MET A 32 -7.44 -7.13 -13.59
N ASP A 33 -6.23 -7.45 -14.04
CA ASP A 33 -5.99 -8.30 -15.21
C ASP A 33 -5.66 -9.76 -14.85
N GLY A 34 -5.65 -10.09 -13.56
CA GLY A 34 -5.36 -11.42 -13.04
C GLY A 34 -3.87 -11.79 -13.01
N LYS A 35 -2.97 -10.82 -13.20
CA LYS A 35 -1.52 -11.02 -13.08
C LYS A 35 -0.95 -10.37 -11.82
N TRP A 36 0.24 -10.84 -11.44
CA TRP A 36 1.04 -10.16 -10.43
C TRP A 36 1.51 -8.80 -10.96
N HIS A 37 1.35 -7.78 -10.13
CA HIS A 37 1.83 -6.44 -10.37
C HIS A 37 2.63 -5.94 -9.18
N HIS A 38 3.71 -5.22 -9.46
CA HIS A 38 4.42 -4.48 -8.42
C HIS A 38 3.80 -3.08 -8.30
N VAL A 39 3.21 -2.78 -7.15
CA VAL A 39 2.62 -1.46 -6.86
C VAL A 39 3.45 -0.72 -5.82
N CYS A 40 3.80 0.53 -6.11
CA CYS A 40 4.44 1.42 -5.15
C CYS A 40 3.77 2.78 -5.15
N VAL A 41 3.47 3.30 -3.97
CA VAL A 41 2.89 4.63 -3.77
C VAL A 41 3.78 5.39 -2.81
N THR A 42 4.20 6.59 -3.19
CA THR A 42 5.00 7.48 -2.33
C THR A 42 4.15 8.66 -1.88
N TRP A 43 4.43 9.18 -0.69
CA TRP A 43 3.82 10.39 -0.18
C TRP A 43 4.77 11.21 0.70
N SER A 44 4.66 12.53 0.64
CA SER A 44 5.50 13.51 1.34
C SER A 44 4.65 14.43 2.21
N THR A 45 4.97 14.56 3.51
CA THR A 45 4.25 15.45 4.42
C THR A 45 4.38 16.92 4.03
N HIS A 46 5.51 17.36 3.47
CA HIS A 46 5.80 18.78 3.27
C HIS A 46 4.77 19.46 2.36
N ASP A 47 4.54 18.91 1.17
CA ASP A 47 3.67 19.45 0.14
C ASP A 47 2.47 18.53 -0.19
N GLY A 48 2.35 17.40 0.50
CA GLY A 48 1.37 16.38 0.17
C GLY A 48 1.61 15.78 -1.22
N ALA A 49 2.85 15.84 -1.72
CA ALA A 49 3.21 15.23 -2.99
C ALA A 49 3.07 13.72 -2.90
N TRP A 50 2.42 13.13 -3.89
CA TRP A 50 2.32 11.69 -4.03
C TRP A 50 2.69 11.28 -5.45
N GLU A 51 3.23 10.08 -5.59
CA GLU A 51 3.45 9.43 -6.87
C GLU A 51 2.99 7.97 -6.80
N ALA A 52 2.45 7.47 -7.91
CA ALA A 52 1.92 6.13 -8.05
C ALA A 52 2.68 5.40 -9.17
N TYR A 53 3.19 4.21 -8.84
CA TYR A 53 3.98 3.36 -9.73
C TYR A 53 3.33 1.99 -9.85
N GLN A 54 3.30 1.49 -11.08
CA GLN A 54 2.90 0.12 -11.39
C GLN A 54 3.97 -0.49 -12.29
N ASP A 55 4.46 -1.67 -11.91
CA ASP A 55 5.50 -2.43 -12.59
C ASP A 55 6.76 -1.58 -12.84
N GLY A 56 7.15 -0.81 -11.81
CA GLY A 56 8.34 0.05 -11.83
C GLY A 56 8.19 1.34 -12.63
N VAL A 57 7.02 1.58 -13.26
CA VAL A 57 6.77 2.76 -14.11
C VAL A 57 5.80 3.71 -13.41
N LYS A 58 6.16 4.99 -13.34
CA LYS A 58 5.26 6.03 -12.82
C LYS A 58 4.01 6.13 -13.68
N LYS A 59 2.84 6.00 -13.06
CA LYS A 59 1.52 6.14 -13.69
C LYS A 59 0.85 7.46 -13.38
N GLY A 60 1.12 8.03 -12.20
CA GLY A 60 0.49 9.27 -11.77
C GLY A 60 1.25 9.97 -10.67
N SER A 61 0.89 11.23 -10.46
CA SER A 61 1.40 12.05 -9.38
C SER A 61 0.45 13.19 -9.08
N GLY A 62 0.50 13.71 -7.86
CA GLY A 62 -0.24 14.89 -7.46
C GLY A 62 0.39 15.55 -6.23
N GLN A 63 -0.26 16.58 -5.72
CA GLN A 63 0.18 17.36 -4.57
C GLN A 63 -1.02 17.73 -3.69
N ASN A 64 -0.78 18.36 -2.54
CA ASN A 64 -1.78 18.84 -1.58
C ASN A 64 -2.62 17.74 -0.91
N LEU A 65 -2.27 16.46 -1.09
CA LEU A 65 -2.88 15.39 -0.33
C LEU A 65 -2.33 15.43 1.10
N SER A 66 -3.14 15.89 2.05
CA SER A 66 -2.75 15.97 3.47
C SER A 66 -1.46 16.76 3.76
N ALA A 67 -1.15 17.77 2.95
CA ALA A 67 0.05 18.60 3.15
C ALA A 67 0.12 19.17 4.58
N TRP A 68 1.34 19.17 5.12
CA TRP A 68 1.72 19.61 6.47
C TRP A 68 1.10 18.83 7.62
N ARG A 69 0.48 17.67 7.35
CA ARG A 69 -0.14 16.81 8.36
C ARG A 69 0.50 15.43 8.35
N PRO A 70 1.46 15.16 9.25
CA PRO A 70 2.10 13.85 9.30
C PRO A 70 1.10 12.76 9.69
N ILE A 71 1.34 11.54 9.22
CA ILE A 71 0.63 10.34 9.68
C ILE A 71 0.97 10.15 11.16
N LYS A 72 -0.03 9.94 12.01
CA LYS A 72 0.21 9.74 13.45
C LYS A 72 0.82 8.35 13.72
N PRO A 73 1.83 8.26 14.59
CA PRO A 73 2.39 6.97 14.99
C PRO A 73 1.48 6.22 15.97
N GLY A 74 1.79 4.93 16.21
CA GLY A 74 1.10 4.10 17.21
C GLY A 74 -0.22 3.48 16.73
N GLY A 75 -0.46 3.43 15.42
CA GLY A 75 -1.59 2.72 14.83
C GLY A 75 -1.33 1.23 14.57
N ASN A 76 -2.35 0.54 14.07
CA ASN A 76 -2.26 -0.85 13.61
C ASN A 76 -2.26 -0.88 12.08
N LEU A 77 -1.30 -1.58 11.49
CA LEU A 77 -1.27 -1.88 10.06
C LEU A 77 -2.00 -3.20 9.81
N ILE A 78 -3.07 -3.16 9.03
CA ILE A 78 -3.85 -4.33 8.64
C ILE A 78 -3.79 -4.46 7.12
N LEU A 79 -3.55 -5.68 6.64
CA LEU A 79 -3.61 -6.02 5.23
C LEU A 79 -4.90 -6.78 4.93
N GLY A 80 -5.51 -6.43 3.81
CA GLY A 80 -6.69 -7.10 3.28
C GLY A 80 -8.05 -6.69 3.86
N GLN A 81 -8.07 -5.80 4.86
CA GLN A 81 -9.30 -5.26 5.45
C GLN A 81 -9.18 -3.75 5.70
N GLU A 82 -10.28 -3.04 5.49
CA GLU A 82 -10.44 -1.63 5.88
C GLU A 82 -10.88 -1.56 7.36
N GLN A 83 -10.33 -0.60 8.13
CA GLN A 83 -10.56 -0.49 9.58
C GLN A 83 -11.53 0.67 9.94
N ASP A 84 -12.80 0.40 10.29
CA ASP A 84 -13.69 1.46 10.82
C ASP A 84 -13.38 1.88 12.29
N THR A 85 -12.57 1.06 12.96
CA THR A 85 -11.98 1.31 14.29
C THR A 85 -10.60 0.68 14.35
N MET A 86 -9.74 1.16 15.26
CA MET A 86 -8.42 0.58 15.47
C MET A 86 -8.48 -0.94 15.66
N GLY A 87 -7.96 -1.69 14.68
CA GLY A 87 -7.91 -3.15 14.66
C GLY A 87 -9.25 -3.87 14.48
N GLY A 88 -10.34 -3.21 14.04
CA GLY A 88 -11.62 -3.90 13.93
C GLY A 88 -12.75 -3.15 13.23
N ARG A 89 -13.95 -3.73 13.28
CA ARG A 89 -15.15 -3.33 12.51
C ARG A 89 -14.93 -3.35 11.00
N PHE A 90 -14.39 -4.46 10.52
CA PHE A 90 -14.19 -4.66 9.09
C PHE A 90 -15.53 -4.85 8.37
N ASP A 91 -15.69 -4.23 7.21
CA ASP A 91 -16.78 -4.49 6.28
C ASP A 91 -16.31 -5.47 5.20
N ILE A 92 -17.02 -6.59 5.06
CA ILE A 92 -16.70 -7.62 4.07
C ILE A 92 -16.74 -7.09 2.63
N THR A 93 -17.53 -6.05 2.37
CA THR A 93 -17.64 -5.43 1.04
C THR A 93 -16.43 -4.56 0.69
N GLN A 94 -15.56 -4.29 1.67
CA GLN A 94 -14.31 -3.54 1.55
C GLN A 94 -13.06 -4.44 1.74
N SER A 95 -13.26 -5.76 1.80
CA SER A 95 -12.16 -6.71 1.88
C SER A 95 -11.40 -6.79 0.55
N PHE A 96 -10.08 -6.89 0.64
CA PHE A 96 -9.26 -7.23 -0.52
C PHE A 96 -9.50 -8.69 -0.90
N MET A 97 -9.70 -8.94 -2.19
CA MET A 97 -9.81 -10.28 -2.75
C MET A 97 -8.70 -10.48 -3.79
N GLY A 98 -7.64 -11.16 -3.38
CA GLY A 98 -6.49 -11.42 -4.25
C GLY A 98 -5.34 -12.03 -3.48
N GLN A 99 -4.14 -11.87 -4.03
CA GLN A 99 -2.90 -12.32 -3.41
C GLN A 99 -2.01 -11.11 -3.13
N ILE A 100 -1.38 -11.10 -1.96
CA ILE A 100 -0.39 -10.10 -1.56
C ILE A 100 0.90 -10.85 -1.24
N SER A 101 2.03 -10.31 -1.68
CA SER A 101 3.34 -10.77 -1.27
C SER A 101 4.29 -9.58 -1.22
N ASP A 102 5.41 -9.75 -0.53
CA ASP A 102 6.53 -8.81 -0.48
C ASP A 102 6.11 -7.36 -0.14
N PHE A 103 5.21 -7.19 0.85
CA PHE A 103 4.84 -5.85 1.30
C PHE A 103 5.95 -5.24 2.14
N GLN A 104 6.40 -4.07 1.71
CA GLN A 104 7.47 -3.31 2.32
C GLN A 104 6.97 -1.88 2.63
N PHE A 105 7.43 -1.28 3.72
CA PHE A 105 7.04 0.07 4.12
C PHE A 105 8.21 0.88 4.67
N TRP A 106 8.32 2.14 4.21
CA TRP A 106 9.46 3.01 4.49
C TRP A 106 9.05 4.33 5.14
N SER A 107 9.95 4.90 5.94
CA SER A 107 9.82 6.24 6.53
C SER A 107 10.20 7.38 5.58
N ARG A 108 10.62 7.06 4.35
CA ARG A 108 11.10 8.00 3.34
C ARG A 108 10.48 7.77 1.97
N VAL A 109 10.53 8.79 1.13
CA VAL A 109 10.20 8.68 -0.29
C VAL A 109 11.31 7.91 -1.02
N LEU A 110 10.94 6.82 -1.68
CA LEU A 110 11.84 6.09 -2.57
C LEU A 110 12.02 6.84 -3.90
N THR A 111 13.19 6.71 -4.50
CA THR A 111 13.47 7.23 -5.84
C THR A 111 12.86 6.35 -6.93
N ALA A 112 12.61 6.92 -8.11
CA ALA A 112 12.12 6.15 -9.26
C ALA A 112 13.05 4.97 -9.63
N ASN A 113 14.37 5.13 -9.47
CA ASN A 113 15.31 4.05 -9.75
C ASN A 113 15.25 2.92 -8.72
N GLU A 114 15.10 3.25 -7.44
CA GLU A 114 14.88 2.26 -6.38
C GLU A 114 13.61 1.45 -6.65
N ILE A 115 12.51 2.14 -6.98
CA ILE A 115 11.21 1.51 -7.30
C ILE A 115 11.33 0.63 -8.54
N HIS A 116 11.97 1.11 -9.60
CA HIS A 116 12.18 0.34 -10.82
C HIS A 116 13.01 -0.93 -10.56
N THR A 117 14.10 -0.80 -9.79
CA THR A 117 15.01 -1.91 -9.47
C THR A 117 14.28 -3.03 -8.72
N GLN A 118 13.37 -2.68 -7.80
CA GLN A 118 12.53 -3.67 -7.11
C GLN A 118 11.53 -4.33 -8.05
N ALA A 119 10.80 -3.55 -8.84
CA ALA A 119 9.81 -4.08 -9.79
C ALA A 119 10.42 -4.96 -10.89
N SER A 120 11.68 -4.71 -11.25
CA SER A 120 12.41 -5.45 -12.29
C SER A 120 13.33 -6.52 -11.71
N CYS A 121 13.23 -6.83 -10.41
CA CYS A 121 14.02 -7.90 -9.79
C CYS A 121 15.54 -7.66 -9.82
N GLY A 122 15.95 -6.39 -9.98
CA GLY A 122 17.36 -5.99 -9.97
C GLY A 122 17.93 -5.83 -8.56
N GLY A 123 17.07 -5.89 -7.55
CA GLY A 123 17.44 -5.81 -6.13
C GLY A 123 16.20 -5.83 -5.25
N HIS A 124 16.42 -6.05 -3.96
CA HIS A 124 15.36 -6.08 -2.95
C HIS A 124 15.73 -5.11 -1.84
N LEU A 125 14.91 -4.07 -1.63
CA LEU A 125 15.13 -3.08 -0.58
C LEU A 125 14.29 -3.47 0.64
N VAL A 126 14.90 -3.37 1.81
CA VAL A 126 14.25 -3.65 3.08
C VAL A 126 13.60 -2.38 3.62
N GLY A 127 12.32 -2.48 3.98
CA GLY A 127 11.57 -1.41 4.66
C GLY A 127 12.06 -1.17 6.08
N ASP A 128 12.24 0.10 6.47
CA ASP A 128 12.65 0.47 7.83
C ASP A 128 11.47 0.60 8.81
N ILE A 129 10.24 0.71 8.29
CA ILE A 129 9.01 0.67 9.10
C ILE A 129 8.47 -0.77 9.16
N MET A 130 8.44 -1.46 8.01
CA MET A 130 7.98 -2.84 7.91
C MET A 130 8.67 -3.50 6.72
N SER A 131 9.14 -4.73 6.92
CA SER A 131 9.59 -5.59 5.84
C SER A 131 8.87 -6.93 5.97
N TRP A 132 8.37 -7.46 4.87
CA TRP A 132 7.70 -8.74 4.81
C TRP A 132 8.59 -9.84 5.39
N SER A 133 8.09 -10.52 6.41
CA SER A 133 8.68 -11.68 7.03
C SER A 133 7.56 -12.49 7.64
N GLU A 134 7.57 -13.81 7.47
CA GLU A 134 6.58 -14.72 8.07
C GLU A 134 6.50 -14.58 9.59
N GLU A 135 7.60 -14.16 10.24
CA GLU A 135 7.65 -13.96 11.70
C GLU A 135 6.95 -12.68 12.18
N LEU A 136 6.71 -11.72 11.28
CA LEU A 136 6.15 -10.39 11.61
C LEU A 136 4.67 -10.24 11.27
N ILE A 137 4.06 -11.27 10.68
CA ILE A 137 2.68 -11.23 10.18
C ILE A 137 1.80 -12.17 11.02
N GLU A 138 0.84 -11.61 11.71
CA GLU A 138 -0.21 -12.39 12.37
C GLU A 138 -1.36 -12.64 11.40
N VAL A 139 -1.53 -13.90 11.00
CA VAL A 139 -2.56 -14.31 10.03
C VAL A 139 -3.85 -14.69 10.76
N HIS A 140 -4.95 -14.06 10.36
CA HIS A 140 -6.28 -14.29 10.92
C HIS A 140 -7.29 -14.70 9.85
N GLY A 141 -8.24 -15.58 10.19
CA GLY A 141 -9.47 -15.75 9.42
C GLY A 141 -9.37 -16.52 8.09
N GLY A 142 -8.83 -17.75 8.11
CA GLY A 142 -8.93 -18.67 6.96
C GLY A 142 -8.08 -18.29 5.73
N LEU A 143 -7.17 -17.34 5.89
CA LEU A 143 -6.14 -17.02 4.91
C LEU A 143 -5.24 -18.25 4.67
N THR A 144 -4.73 -18.37 3.45
CA THR A 144 -3.80 -19.43 3.06
C THR A 144 -2.47 -18.80 2.70
N GLU A 145 -1.41 -19.22 3.38
CA GLU A 145 -0.04 -18.89 3.02
C GLU A 145 0.41 -19.82 1.89
N LEU A 146 0.98 -19.23 0.85
CA LEU A 146 1.48 -19.93 -0.32
C LEU A 146 2.92 -19.48 -0.57
N PRO A 147 3.82 -20.38 -0.99
CA PRO A 147 5.14 -19.97 -1.42
C PRO A 147 5.01 -19.06 -2.63
N PHE A 148 5.74 -17.96 -2.59
CA PHE A 148 5.87 -17.04 -3.71
C PHE A 148 7.32 -16.57 -3.75
N GLU A 149 7.96 -16.74 -4.89
CA GLU A 149 9.23 -16.08 -5.16
C GLU A 149 8.90 -14.87 -6.03
N PRO A 150 8.94 -13.64 -5.47
CA PRO A 150 8.94 -12.46 -6.31
C PRO A 150 10.09 -12.65 -7.29
N CYS A 151 9.77 -12.65 -8.59
CA CYS A 151 10.73 -12.74 -9.69
C CYS A 151 11.18 -14.13 -10.19
N HIS A 152 10.55 -15.23 -9.75
CA HIS A 152 10.82 -16.59 -10.26
C HIS A 152 9.55 -17.40 -10.55
#